data_AF-A0A8H4LLE8-F1
#
_entry.id   AF-A0A8H4LLE8-F1
#
_cell.length_a   1.000
_cell.length_b   1.000
_cell.length_c   1.000
_cell.angle_alpha   90.00
_cell.angle_beta   90.00
_cell.angle_gamma   90.00
#
_symmetry.space_group_name_H-M   'P 1'
#
loop_
_entity.id
_entity.type
_entity.pdbx_description
1 polymer ?
#
loop_
_entity_poly.entity_id
_entity_poly.type
_entity_poly.pdbx_seq_one_letter_code
_entity_poly.pdbx_strand_id
1 'polypeptide(L)'
;FLHLWEGRNNHEGLIAHPALAFAKDLDFSEAADWKWDFKPQPHEVLEYISQVMCWRRLTMIEDTGDGFNGSQYWQEKILGIDPRHENWAAEDLVGFASGARLYTLFNLPLNTDPESEDYKQAYKLVWLLLSSASWQKVTHGKGMTHAAALGTLWDENDGKDSEPGTFGELLRWGSVHLRQKRESISLKEPAKSTLLLQEGLFGP
;
A
#
# COMPACT_ATOMS: atom_id res chain seq x y z
N PHE A 1 -14.18 13.36 6.11
CA PHE A 1 -14.57 11.99 5.73
C PHE A 1 -16.07 11.74 5.90
N LEU A 2 -16.63 11.67 7.12
CA LEU A 2 -18.06 11.35 7.31
C LEU A 2 -19.00 12.25 6.50
N HIS A 3 -18.72 13.56 6.46
CA HIS A 3 -19.48 14.52 5.65
C HIS A 3 -19.47 14.20 4.14
N LEU A 4 -18.36 13.66 3.59
CA LEU A 4 -18.30 13.27 2.18
C LEU A 4 -19.29 12.16 1.84
N TRP A 5 -19.59 11.29 2.81
CA TRP A 5 -20.41 10.09 2.64
C TRP A 5 -21.87 10.30 3.04
N GLU A 6 -22.25 11.51 3.45
CA GLU A 6 -23.62 11.82 3.86
C GLU A 6 -24.61 11.56 2.72
N GLY A 7 -25.59 10.70 2.95
CA GLY A 7 -26.57 10.29 1.94
C GLY A 7 -26.02 9.41 0.81
N ARG A 8 -24.79 8.89 0.94
CA ARG A 8 -24.12 8.07 -0.09
C ARG A 8 -23.83 6.67 0.40
N ASN A 9 -23.85 5.72 -0.54
CA ASN A 9 -23.48 4.31 -0.32
C ASN A 9 -22.42 3.81 -1.32
N ASN A 10 -21.91 4.69 -2.18
CA ASN A 10 -20.85 4.40 -3.13
C ASN A 10 -19.94 5.63 -3.29
N HIS A 11 -18.76 5.42 -3.88
CA HIS A 11 -17.73 6.44 -4.04
C HIS A 11 -17.92 7.36 -5.24
N GLU A 12 -18.87 7.07 -6.15
CA GLU A 12 -18.93 7.71 -7.46
C GLU A 12 -19.19 9.22 -7.31
N GLY A 13 -18.36 10.01 -7.98
CA GLY A 13 -18.45 11.47 -7.99
C GLY A 13 -18.00 12.13 -6.69
N LEU A 14 -17.37 11.40 -5.76
CA LEU A 14 -16.80 12.00 -4.55
C LEU A 14 -15.70 13.01 -4.87
N ILE A 15 -14.94 12.84 -5.96
CA ILE A 15 -13.84 13.74 -6.32
C ILE A 15 -14.33 15.15 -6.66
N ALA A 16 -15.60 15.29 -7.02
CA ALA A 16 -16.23 16.59 -7.31
C ALA A 16 -16.60 17.36 -6.03
N HIS A 17 -16.52 16.75 -4.85
CA HIS A 17 -16.81 17.43 -3.60
C HIS A 17 -15.77 18.53 -3.33
N PRO A 18 -16.17 19.75 -2.91
CA PRO A 18 -15.24 20.87 -2.69
C PRO A 18 -14.05 20.51 -1.78
N ALA A 19 -14.30 19.82 -0.66
CA ALA A 19 -13.22 19.34 0.22
C ALA A 19 -12.20 18.37 -0.42
N LEU A 20 -12.41 17.89 -1.66
CA LEU A 20 -11.46 17.10 -2.44
C LEU A 20 -10.95 17.85 -3.69
N ALA A 21 -11.20 19.16 -3.81
CA ALA A 21 -10.81 19.96 -4.98
C ALA A 21 -9.29 19.89 -5.26
N PHE A 22 -8.47 19.87 -4.20
CA PHE A 22 -7.01 19.70 -4.29
C PHE A 22 -6.59 18.37 -4.95
N ALA A 23 -7.48 17.37 -4.95
CA ALA A 23 -7.19 16.03 -5.45
C ALA A 23 -7.57 15.83 -6.92
N LYS A 24 -8.27 16.80 -7.53
CA LYS A 24 -8.90 16.65 -8.84
C LYS A 24 -7.90 16.44 -9.98
N ASP A 25 -6.77 17.15 -9.92
CA ASP A 25 -5.74 17.12 -10.95
C ASP A 25 -4.57 16.18 -10.62
N LEU A 26 -4.70 15.43 -9.52
CA LEU A 26 -3.71 14.41 -9.16
C LEU A 26 -3.79 13.24 -10.14
N ASP A 27 -2.63 12.80 -10.59
CA ASP A 27 -2.49 11.54 -11.31
C ASP A 27 -1.63 10.53 -10.52
N PHE A 28 -1.42 9.35 -11.10
CA PHE A 28 -0.58 8.33 -10.46
C PHE A 28 0.91 8.65 -10.48
N SER A 29 1.36 9.63 -11.26
CA SER A 29 2.76 10.05 -11.29
C SER A 29 3.14 10.84 -10.03
N GLU A 30 2.18 11.55 -9.43
CA GLU A 30 2.35 12.19 -8.11
C GLU A 30 2.16 11.22 -6.94
N ALA A 31 1.53 10.07 -7.15
CA ALA A 31 1.10 9.17 -6.08
C ALA A 31 2.21 8.29 -5.47
N ALA A 32 3.34 8.11 -6.16
CA ALA A 32 4.63 7.57 -5.66
C ALA A 32 5.56 7.27 -6.85
N ASP A 33 6.85 7.04 -6.61
CA ASP A 33 7.80 6.42 -7.57
C ASP A 33 7.43 4.97 -7.98
N TRP A 34 6.16 4.57 -7.78
CA TRP A 34 5.68 3.20 -7.90
C TRP A 34 4.80 3.09 -9.14
N LYS A 35 5.18 2.18 -10.04
CA LYS A 35 4.46 1.93 -11.29
C LYS A 35 3.26 1.03 -11.03
N TRP A 36 2.19 1.62 -10.54
CA TRP A 36 0.91 0.94 -10.39
C TRP A 36 0.31 0.54 -11.73
N ASP A 37 -0.35 -0.61 -11.77
CA ASP A 37 -0.94 -1.20 -12.99
C ASP A 37 -2.48 -1.19 -12.93
N PHE A 38 -3.04 -0.06 -12.48
CA PHE A 38 -4.48 0.12 -12.36
C PHE A 38 -5.13 0.33 -13.75
N LYS A 39 -6.26 -0.35 -13.97
CA LYS A 39 -7.15 -0.13 -15.13
C LYS A 39 -8.02 1.13 -15.00
N PRO A 40 -8.62 1.42 -13.82
CA PRO A 40 -9.41 2.62 -13.64
C PRO A 40 -8.56 3.88 -13.82
N GLN A 41 -9.21 4.97 -14.20
CA GLN A 41 -8.58 6.28 -14.27
C GLN A 41 -8.16 6.75 -12.87
N PRO A 42 -7.14 7.63 -12.75
CA PRO A 42 -6.68 8.14 -11.46
C PRO A 42 -7.80 8.63 -10.54
N HIS A 43 -8.72 9.43 -11.07
CA HIS A 43 -9.83 9.97 -10.28
C HIS A 43 -10.72 8.87 -9.68
N GLU A 44 -11.01 7.79 -10.40
CA GLU A 44 -11.83 6.67 -9.90
C GLU A 44 -11.14 5.98 -8.71
N VAL A 45 -9.81 5.81 -8.78
CA VAL A 45 -9.03 5.26 -7.67
C VAL A 45 -9.02 6.24 -6.49
N LEU A 46 -8.84 7.54 -6.72
CA LEU A 46 -8.84 8.57 -5.67
C LEU A 46 -10.19 8.68 -4.97
N GLU A 47 -11.31 8.50 -5.68
CA GLU A 47 -12.65 8.38 -5.10
C GLU A 47 -12.77 7.17 -4.18
N TYR A 48 -12.29 6.02 -4.65
CA TYR A 48 -12.26 4.78 -3.87
C TYR A 48 -11.43 4.91 -2.59
N ILE A 49 -10.33 5.68 -2.63
CA ILE A 49 -9.50 5.98 -1.46
C ILE A 49 -9.78 7.35 -0.83
N SER A 50 -11.02 7.86 -0.92
CA SER A 50 -11.39 9.19 -0.38
C SER A 50 -11.04 9.41 1.10
N GLN A 51 -10.96 8.35 1.91
CA GLN A 51 -10.43 8.40 3.28
C GLN A 51 -8.96 8.85 3.34
N VAL A 52 -8.14 8.37 2.41
CA VAL A 52 -6.73 8.75 2.27
C VAL A 52 -6.63 10.19 1.80
N MET A 53 -7.52 10.62 0.88
CA MET A 53 -7.56 12.02 0.45
C MET A 53 -8.01 12.97 1.57
N CYS A 54 -8.99 12.57 2.39
CA CYS A 54 -9.35 13.32 3.59
C CYS A 54 -8.15 13.49 4.53
N TRP A 55 -7.40 12.42 4.78
CA TRP A 55 -6.19 12.47 5.59
C TRP A 55 -5.14 13.40 4.98
N ARG A 56 -4.87 13.27 3.67
CA ARG A 56 -3.94 14.12 2.94
C ARG A 56 -4.33 15.60 3.05
N ARG A 57 -5.62 15.94 2.93
CA ARG A 57 -6.09 17.32 3.15
C ARG A 57 -5.77 17.82 4.55
N LEU A 58 -6.01 17.01 5.60
CA LEU A 58 -5.69 17.40 6.97
C LEU A 58 -4.19 17.76 7.13
N THR A 59 -3.29 17.06 6.45
CA THR A 59 -1.85 17.38 6.50
C THR A 59 -1.47 18.68 5.79
N MET A 60 -2.40 19.32 5.06
CA MET A 60 -2.21 20.57 4.34
C MET A 60 -2.79 21.78 5.07
N ILE A 61 -3.65 21.58 6.08
CA ILE A 61 -4.36 22.68 6.76
C ILE A 61 -3.43 23.37 7.76
N GLU A 62 -3.35 24.70 7.65
CA GLU A 62 -2.75 25.57 8.67
C GLU A 62 -3.83 26.08 9.64
N ASP A 63 -3.44 26.42 10.86
CA ASP A 63 -4.36 26.98 11.86
C ASP A 63 -4.82 28.37 11.41
N THR A 64 -6.13 28.51 11.15
CA THR A 64 -6.77 29.78 10.78
C THR A 64 -7.45 30.48 11.96
N GLY A 65 -7.08 30.14 13.19
CA GLY A 65 -7.63 30.70 14.42
C GLY A 65 -8.58 29.75 15.18
N ASP A 66 -8.66 28.49 14.78
CA ASP A 66 -9.44 27.45 15.47
C ASP A 66 -8.59 26.58 16.43
N GLY A 67 -7.27 26.80 16.44
CA GLY A 67 -6.32 26.16 17.35
C GLY A 67 -5.81 24.81 16.85
N PHE A 68 -6.11 24.39 15.62
CA PHE A 68 -5.60 23.14 15.05
C PHE A 68 -4.76 23.38 13.79
N ASN A 69 -3.47 23.09 13.90
CA ASN A 69 -2.55 23.07 12.75
C ASN A 69 -2.30 21.63 12.29
N GLY A 70 -3.05 21.18 11.29
CA GLY A 70 -2.94 19.83 10.75
C GLY A 70 -1.58 19.55 10.08
N SER A 71 -1.00 20.56 9.42
CA SER A 71 0.33 20.43 8.81
C SER A 71 1.45 20.25 9.83
N GLN A 72 1.41 20.98 10.94
CA GLN A 72 2.35 20.81 12.06
C GLN A 72 2.13 19.46 12.74
N TYR A 73 0.88 19.07 12.97
CA TYR A 73 0.57 17.78 13.57
C TYR A 73 1.14 16.60 12.77
N TRP A 74 1.02 16.64 11.44
CA TRP A 74 1.63 15.66 10.54
C TRP A 74 3.15 15.55 10.73
N GLN A 75 3.84 16.68 10.82
CA GLN A 75 5.30 16.73 10.94
C GLN A 75 5.81 16.27 12.31
N GLU A 76 5.08 16.59 13.38
CA GLU A 76 5.60 16.42 14.74
C GLU A 76 5.01 15.24 15.51
N LYS A 77 3.83 14.76 15.12
CA LYS A 77 3.04 13.81 15.92
C LYS A 77 2.74 12.50 15.20
N ILE A 78 3.09 12.38 13.92
CA ILE A 78 2.85 11.17 13.13
C ILE A 78 4.14 10.39 12.93
N LEU A 79 4.07 9.08 13.17
CA LEU A 79 5.12 8.15 12.79
C LEU A 79 4.97 7.81 11.31
N GLY A 80 5.79 8.40 10.45
CA GLY A 80 5.83 8.08 9.03
C GLY A 80 6.56 6.77 8.78
N ILE A 81 5.83 5.66 8.67
CA ILE A 81 6.41 4.37 8.29
C ILE A 81 6.67 4.37 6.79
N ASP A 82 7.83 3.90 6.35
CA ASP A 82 8.15 3.78 4.93
C ASP A 82 7.48 2.53 4.33
N PRO A 83 6.38 2.68 3.57
CA PRO A 83 5.64 1.54 3.08
C PRO A 83 6.39 0.75 2.01
N ARG A 84 7.41 1.33 1.34
CA ARG A 84 8.16 0.62 0.29
C ARG A 84 8.85 -0.62 0.86
N HIS A 85 9.55 -0.42 1.98
CA HIS A 85 10.33 -1.46 2.63
C HIS A 85 9.53 -2.23 3.68
N GLU A 86 8.54 -1.60 4.31
CA GLU A 86 7.79 -2.22 5.41
C GLU A 86 6.51 -2.92 4.99
N ASN A 87 5.96 -2.57 3.82
CA ASN A 87 4.66 -3.07 3.36
C ASN A 87 4.69 -3.72 1.97
N TRP A 88 5.44 -3.14 1.04
CA TRP A 88 5.51 -3.53 -0.38
C TRP A 88 6.85 -4.18 -0.76
N ALA A 89 7.52 -4.80 0.22
CA ALA A 89 8.87 -5.35 0.01
C ALA A 89 8.91 -6.45 -1.06
N ALA A 90 7.84 -7.25 -1.20
CA ALA A 90 7.76 -8.25 -2.26
C ALA A 90 7.74 -7.61 -3.65
N GLU A 91 6.90 -6.60 -3.86
CA GLU A 91 6.79 -5.85 -5.11
C GLU A 91 8.03 -4.99 -5.37
N ASP A 92 8.68 -4.46 -4.32
CA ASP A 92 9.95 -3.74 -4.48
C ASP A 92 11.07 -4.67 -4.96
N LEU A 93 11.09 -5.91 -4.47
CA LEU A 93 12.08 -6.92 -4.88
C LEU A 93 11.80 -7.50 -6.27
N VAL A 94 10.55 -7.85 -6.57
CA VAL A 94 10.16 -8.62 -7.77
C VAL A 94 9.66 -7.73 -8.90
N GLY A 95 9.18 -6.52 -8.57
CA GLY A 95 8.54 -5.57 -9.47
C GLY A 95 7.07 -5.37 -9.13
N PHE A 96 6.54 -4.18 -9.39
CA PHE A 96 5.10 -3.92 -9.36
C PHE A 96 4.41 -4.64 -10.53
N ALA A 97 3.12 -4.97 -10.38
CA ALA A 97 2.35 -5.80 -11.32
C ALA A 97 2.85 -7.25 -11.46
N SER A 98 3.60 -7.76 -10.48
CA SER A 98 4.23 -9.09 -10.52
C SER A 98 3.40 -10.20 -9.84
N GLY A 99 2.09 -10.03 -9.66
CA GLY A 99 1.26 -10.97 -8.87
C GLY A 99 1.39 -12.43 -9.31
N ALA A 100 1.40 -12.70 -10.62
CA ALA A 100 1.64 -14.05 -11.15
C ALA A 100 3.04 -14.59 -10.82
N ARG A 101 4.08 -13.75 -10.88
CA ARG A 101 5.44 -14.16 -10.51
C ARG A 101 5.54 -14.44 -9.02
N LEU A 102 4.98 -13.57 -8.17
CA LEU A 102 4.92 -13.79 -6.73
C LEU A 102 4.19 -15.10 -6.41
N TYR A 103 3.08 -15.37 -7.08
CA TYR A 103 2.34 -16.63 -6.93
C TYR A 103 3.23 -17.84 -7.24
N THR A 104 3.95 -17.83 -8.37
CA THR A 104 4.91 -18.89 -8.72
C THR A 104 5.99 -19.06 -7.65
N LEU A 105 6.59 -17.95 -7.16
CA LEU A 105 7.68 -18.00 -6.19
C LEU A 105 7.22 -18.55 -4.83
N PHE A 106 6.04 -18.14 -4.35
CA PHE A 106 5.50 -18.68 -3.09
C PHE A 106 5.08 -20.14 -3.21
N ASN A 107 4.57 -20.57 -4.36
CA ASN A 107 4.18 -21.96 -4.59
C ASN A 107 5.36 -22.87 -4.99
N LEU A 108 6.57 -22.35 -5.08
CA LEU A 108 7.74 -23.14 -5.45
C LEU A 108 8.07 -24.15 -4.34
N PRO A 109 8.25 -25.45 -4.65
CA PRO A 109 8.67 -26.44 -3.67
C PRO A 109 10.07 -26.16 -3.11
N LEU A 110 10.25 -26.36 -1.80
CA LEU A 110 11.54 -26.18 -1.10
C LEU A 110 12.62 -27.19 -1.53
N ASN A 111 12.24 -28.29 -2.17
CA ASN A 111 13.18 -29.27 -2.74
C ASN A 111 13.54 -28.99 -4.21
N THR A 112 13.10 -27.86 -4.77
CA THR A 112 13.57 -27.39 -6.08
C THR A 112 15.08 -27.17 -6.04
N ASP A 113 15.76 -27.39 -7.18
CA ASP A 113 17.20 -27.19 -7.31
C ASP A 113 17.64 -25.81 -6.78
N PRO A 114 18.48 -25.76 -5.73
CA PRO A 114 18.96 -24.51 -5.15
C PRO A 114 19.73 -23.62 -6.12
N GLU A 115 20.28 -24.20 -7.19
CA GLU A 115 21.00 -23.43 -8.21
C GLU A 115 20.08 -22.77 -9.24
N SER A 116 18.79 -23.13 -9.27
CA SER A 116 17.82 -22.50 -10.16
C SER A 116 17.54 -21.04 -9.78
N GLU A 117 17.31 -20.20 -10.80
CA GLU A 117 16.98 -18.78 -10.60
C GLU A 117 15.69 -18.58 -9.81
N ASP A 118 14.70 -19.45 -10.02
CA ASP A 118 13.43 -19.42 -9.30
C ASP A 118 13.61 -19.69 -7.80
N TYR A 119 14.42 -20.71 -7.44
CA TYR A 119 14.72 -21.00 -6.05
C TYR A 119 15.46 -19.82 -5.39
N LYS A 120 16.49 -19.29 -6.04
CA LYS A 120 17.27 -18.16 -5.52
C LYS A 120 16.38 -16.94 -5.29
N GLN A 121 15.47 -16.64 -6.21
CA GLN A 121 14.55 -15.52 -6.07
C GLN A 121 13.49 -15.77 -4.98
N ALA A 122 12.90 -16.97 -4.90
CA ALA A 122 11.93 -17.34 -3.87
C ALA A 122 12.54 -17.31 -2.46
N TYR A 123 13.76 -17.84 -2.32
CA TYR A 123 14.54 -17.78 -1.10
C TYR A 123 14.79 -16.33 -0.68
N LYS A 124 15.30 -15.50 -1.61
CA LYS A 124 15.55 -14.08 -1.33
C LYS A 124 14.26 -13.35 -0.93
N LEU A 125 13.15 -13.63 -1.60
CA LEU A 125 11.84 -13.05 -1.31
C LEU A 125 11.35 -13.40 0.10
N VAL A 126 11.29 -14.68 0.46
CA VAL A 126 10.77 -15.10 1.77
C VAL A 126 11.64 -14.58 2.90
N TRP A 127 12.97 -14.66 2.76
CA TRP A 127 13.86 -14.15 3.80
C TRP A 127 13.85 -12.63 3.89
N LEU A 128 13.68 -11.89 2.79
CA LEU A 128 13.47 -10.45 2.83
C LEU A 128 12.22 -10.12 3.67
N LEU A 129 11.09 -10.79 3.40
CA LEU A 129 9.84 -10.57 4.13
C LEU A 129 9.98 -10.93 5.61
N LEU A 130 10.58 -12.07 5.92
CA LEU A 130 10.74 -12.53 7.31
C LEU A 130 11.74 -11.71 8.11
N SER A 131 12.78 -11.16 7.50
CA SER A 131 13.86 -10.47 8.23
C SER A 131 13.75 -8.95 8.25
N SER A 132 13.14 -8.35 7.22
CA SER A 132 13.22 -6.90 6.99
C SER A 132 11.86 -6.20 6.89
N ALA A 133 10.79 -6.88 6.46
CA ALA A 133 9.47 -6.25 6.34
C ALA A 133 8.65 -6.39 7.63
N SER A 134 7.86 -5.37 7.99
CA SER A 134 6.91 -5.47 9.10
C SER A 134 5.64 -6.25 8.73
N TRP A 135 5.13 -6.05 7.52
CA TRP A 135 3.96 -6.74 7.00
C TRP A 135 4.00 -6.77 5.46
N GLN A 136 3.20 -7.62 4.83
CA GLN A 136 3.08 -7.64 3.37
C GLN A 136 1.65 -7.33 2.97
N LYS A 137 1.44 -6.28 2.17
CA LYS A 137 0.13 -6.05 1.56
C LYS A 137 -0.06 -7.09 0.47
N VAL A 138 -1.15 -7.84 0.55
CA VAL A 138 -1.58 -8.73 -0.52
C VAL A 138 -2.72 -8.04 -1.24
N THR A 139 -2.47 -7.63 -2.49
CA THR A 139 -3.48 -6.97 -3.32
C THR A 139 -4.37 -8.01 -3.98
N HIS A 140 -5.68 -7.88 -3.80
CA HIS A 140 -6.67 -8.67 -4.54
C HIS A 140 -7.00 -7.98 -5.85
N GLY A 141 -7.37 -6.69 -5.83
CA GLY A 141 -7.45 -5.86 -7.03
C GLY A 141 -8.37 -6.40 -8.14
N LYS A 142 -9.36 -7.23 -7.79
CA LYS A 142 -10.16 -8.02 -8.75
C LYS A 142 -10.78 -7.11 -9.81
N GLY A 143 -10.36 -7.27 -11.06
CA GLY A 143 -10.81 -6.45 -12.19
C GLY A 143 -10.22 -5.02 -12.25
N MET A 144 -9.48 -4.59 -11.25
CA MET A 144 -8.92 -3.24 -11.14
C MET A 144 -7.48 -3.12 -11.65
N THR A 145 -6.77 -4.22 -11.89
CA THR A 145 -5.40 -4.23 -12.45
C THR A 145 -5.33 -4.92 -13.80
N HIS A 146 -4.36 -4.58 -14.66
CA HIS A 146 -4.16 -5.29 -15.93
C HIS A 146 -3.62 -6.70 -15.70
N ALA A 147 -2.52 -6.81 -14.94
CA ALA A 147 -1.99 -8.08 -14.46
C ALA A 147 -2.83 -8.63 -13.30
N ALA A 148 -2.88 -9.96 -13.18
CA ALA A 148 -3.50 -10.61 -12.03
C ALA A 148 -2.70 -10.28 -10.76
N ALA A 149 -3.38 -9.76 -9.74
CA ALA A 149 -2.76 -9.51 -8.44
C ALA A 149 -2.70 -10.82 -7.62
N LEU A 150 -1.71 -10.92 -6.75
CA LEU A 150 -1.44 -12.14 -5.96
C LEU A 150 -2.66 -12.63 -5.17
N GLY A 151 -3.40 -11.71 -4.54
CA GLY A 151 -4.59 -12.06 -3.76
C GLY A 151 -5.71 -12.65 -4.61
N THR A 152 -5.92 -12.16 -5.84
CA THR A 152 -6.90 -12.78 -6.76
C THR A 152 -6.49 -14.21 -7.10
N LEU A 153 -5.20 -14.45 -7.35
CA LEU A 153 -4.71 -15.79 -7.67
C LEU A 153 -4.89 -16.75 -6.49
N TRP A 154 -4.69 -16.30 -5.26
CA TRP A 154 -4.97 -17.11 -4.07
C TRP A 154 -6.46 -17.31 -3.81
N ASP A 155 -7.31 -16.30 -4.04
CA ASP A 155 -8.77 -16.47 -3.95
C ASP A 155 -9.29 -17.56 -4.92
N GLU A 156 -8.65 -17.69 -6.08
CA GLU A 156 -8.98 -18.69 -7.10
C GLU A 156 -8.35 -20.08 -6.84
N ASN A 157 -7.38 -20.16 -5.93
CA ASN A 157 -6.61 -21.36 -5.64
C ASN A 157 -6.45 -21.54 -4.12
N ASP A 158 -7.53 -21.94 -3.46
CA ASP A 158 -7.58 -22.07 -2.01
C ASP A 158 -6.45 -22.97 -1.45
N GLY A 159 -5.86 -22.56 -0.32
CA GLY A 159 -4.73 -23.23 0.33
C GLY A 159 -3.37 -23.08 -0.35
N LYS A 160 -3.27 -22.49 -1.55
CA LYS A 160 -1.98 -22.27 -2.25
C LYS A 160 -1.11 -21.17 -1.66
N ASP A 161 -1.60 -20.40 -0.70
CA ASP A 161 -0.80 -19.43 0.04
C ASP A 161 0.11 -20.08 1.09
N SER A 162 -0.12 -21.36 1.41
CA SER A 162 0.49 -22.07 2.53
C SER A 162 0.67 -23.58 2.29
N GLU A 163 0.67 -24.01 1.03
CA GLU A 163 0.76 -25.42 0.66
C GLU A 163 2.02 -26.09 1.26
N PRO A 164 1.91 -27.30 1.87
CA PRO A 164 3.04 -27.94 2.51
C PRO A 164 4.25 -28.15 1.59
N GLY A 165 5.44 -27.89 2.11
CA GLY A 165 6.71 -28.02 1.40
C GLY A 165 7.02 -26.88 0.43
N THR A 166 6.30 -25.76 0.48
CA THR A 166 6.52 -24.59 -0.39
C THR A 166 7.14 -23.40 0.34
N PHE A 167 7.64 -22.42 -0.42
CA PHE A 167 8.08 -21.14 0.15
C PHE A 167 6.95 -20.35 0.82
N GLY A 168 5.69 -20.54 0.40
CA GLY A 168 4.50 -19.96 1.04
C GLY A 168 4.28 -20.52 2.43
N GLU A 169 4.38 -21.84 2.60
CA GLU A 169 4.38 -22.47 3.93
C GLU A 169 5.54 -21.94 4.79
N LEU A 170 6.75 -21.83 4.24
CA LEU A 170 7.90 -21.30 4.98
C LEU A 170 7.65 -19.87 5.49
N LEU A 171 7.07 -18.99 4.65
CA LEU A 171 6.70 -17.64 5.06
C LEU A 171 5.67 -17.66 6.19
N ARG A 172 4.61 -18.48 6.07
CA ARG A 172 3.57 -18.62 7.11
C ARG A 172 4.15 -19.14 8.42
N TRP A 173 4.93 -20.21 8.36
CA TRP A 173 5.61 -20.77 9.53
C TRP A 173 6.53 -19.74 10.16
N GLY A 174 7.36 -19.07 9.36
CA GLY A 174 8.30 -18.06 9.82
C GLY A 174 7.62 -16.88 10.51
N SER A 175 6.48 -16.43 10.01
CA SER A 175 5.72 -15.31 10.58
C SER A 175 5.19 -15.58 12.00
N VAL A 176 5.08 -16.86 12.39
CA VAL A 176 4.58 -17.30 13.71
C VAL A 176 5.71 -17.73 14.64
N HIS A 177 6.76 -18.36 14.10
CA HIS A 177 7.78 -19.02 14.91
C HIS A 177 9.10 -18.26 14.98
N LEU A 178 9.34 -17.33 14.06
CA LEU A 178 10.55 -16.53 14.05
C LEU A 178 10.29 -15.15 14.64
N ARG A 179 11.30 -14.63 15.33
CA ARG A 179 11.30 -13.27 15.84
C ARG A 179 12.33 -12.45 15.09
N GLN A 180 11.88 -11.37 14.45
CA GLN A 180 12.79 -10.38 13.88
C GLN A 180 13.68 -9.78 14.99
N LYS A 181 14.96 -9.63 14.68
CA LYS A 181 15.97 -9.04 15.59
C LYS A 181 16.24 -7.57 15.33
N ARG A 182 15.62 -6.98 14.30
CA ARG A 182 15.78 -5.56 14.00
C ARG A 182 15.24 -4.72 15.16
N GLU A 183 15.97 -3.65 15.47
CA GLU A 183 15.64 -2.73 16.56
C GLU A 183 14.76 -1.56 16.10
N SER A 184 14.67 -1.36 14.78
CA SER A 184 13.89 -0.30 14.15
C SER A 184 13.20 -0.78 12.88
N ILE A 185 12.20 0.00 12.45
CA ILE A 185 11.53 -0.12 11.16
C ILE A 185 12.01 1.02 10.24
N SER A 186 11.86 0.85 8.93
CA SER A 186 12.08 1.90 7.96
C SER A 186 11.05 3.00 8.15
N LEU A 187 11.55 4.23 8.32
CA LEU A 187 10.74 5.42 8.51
C LEU A 187 10.97 6.38 7.35
N LYS A 188 9.92 7.09 6.98
CA LYS A 188 9.93 8.21 6.05
C LYS A 188 9.46 9.45 6.80
N GLU A 189 10.36 10.43 6.91
CA GLU A 189 10.07 11.69 7.60
C GLU A 189 8.80 12.35 7.02
N PRO A 190 7.80 12.65 7.88
CA PRO A 190 6.62 13.40 7.46
C PRO A 190 7.00 14.81 6.99
N ALA A 191 7.04 15.03 5.68
CA ALA A 191 7.40 16.33 5.12
C ALA A 191 6.21 17.30 5.06
N LYS A 192 6.48 18.60 5.22
CA LYS A 192 5.48 19.66 4.95
C LYS A 192 5.02 19.57 3.50
N SER A 193 3.71 19.62 3.28
CA SER A 193 3.13 19.69 1.93
C SER A 193 3.57 20.97 1.22
N THR A 194 3.80 20.89 -0.10
CA THR A 194 4.05 22.05 -0.96
C THR A 194 2.79 22.87 -1.19
N LEU A 195 1.61 22.23 -1.08
CA LEU A 195 0.31 22.88 -1.06
C LEU A 195 -0.18 23.00 0.38
N LEU A 196 -0.50 24.23 0.81
CA LEU A 196 -1.04 24.54 2.12
C LEU A 196 -2.39 25.22 1.97
N LEU A 197 -3.31 24.90 2.87
CA LEU A 197 -4.69 25.37 2.86
C LEU A 197 -4.90 26.29 4.07
N GLN A 198 -5.30 27.52 3.79
CA GLN A 198 -5.65 28.53 4.81
C GLN A 198 -7.16 28.61 4.97
N GLU A 199 -7.75 27.47 5.30
CA GLU A 199 -9.20 27.32 5.40
C GLU A 199 -9.56 26.29 6.46
N GLY A 200 -10.77 26.41 6.99
CA GLY A 200 -11.27 25.49 8.00
C GLY A 200 -11.44 24.06 7.48
N LEU A 201 -11.73 23.15 8.40
CA LEU A 201 -11.91 21.71 8.13
C LEU A 201 -12.90 21.39 7.00
N PHE A 202 -13.89 22.25 6.75
CA PHE A 202 -14.91 22.08 5.71
C PHE A 202 -14.82 23.10 4.55
N GLY A 203 -13.74 23.90 4.50
CA GLY A 203 -13.52 24.83 3.40
C GLY A 203 -13.29 24.14 2.05
N PRO A 204 -13.54 24.85 0.93
CA PRO A 204 -13.27 24.39 -0.43
C PRO A 204 -11.78 24.37 -0.84
#